data_AF-A0A660ZDS2-F1
#
_entry.id   AF-A0A660ZDS2-F1
#
_cell.length_a   1.000
_cell.length_b   1.000
_cell.length_c   1.000
_cell.angle_alpha   90.00
_cell.angle_beta   90.00
_cell.angle_gamma   90.00
#
_symmetry.space_group_name_H-M   'P 1'
#
loop_
_entity.id
_entity.type
_entity.pdbx_description
1 polymer ?
#
loop_
_entity_poly.entity_id
_entity_poly.type
_entity_poly.pdbx_seq_one_letter_code
_entity_poly.pdbx_strand_id
1 'polypeptide(L)'
;MKKIFLILFFILLFATEVFGQAQIDIPLILTDGTGTIPMAVGLDLTATDCIDTHLGESDLPPIPPVAIFESRFDLAPYGCGPKSTYKDYRAPGDPPAFPFTGMIEHTLWFQTSAPELPIDITYNLPYGTFMTITDQIGGSFLNLGPFSGQGIATIPGTYTAIFGKAFLKMEYNNIGGDPGGPIFGISTLSLNFPQIGVGSDTSLPVTVTNFGTTNTLTISDIVSSNSYFAISPNTLPINIDPLASQVFQITNTSA
;
A
#
# COMPACT_ATOMS: atom_id res chain seq x y z
N MET A 1 27.09 -18.92 64.40
CA MET A 1 25.69 -18.51 64.07
C MET A 1 25.54 -18.57 62.56
N LYS A 2 24.49 -19.25 62.07
CA LYS A 2 24.31 -19.66 60.67
C LYS A 2 24.15 -18.45 59.75
N LYS A 3 24.93 -18.38 58.66
CA LYS A 3 24.75 -17.38 57.59
C LYS A 3 23.82 -17.96 56.54
N ILE A 4 22.66 -17.33 56.35
CA ILE A 4 21.72 -17.63 55.27
C ILE A 4 22.16 -16.85 54.03
N PHE A 5 22.39 -17.56 52.92
CA PHE A 5 22.60 -16.96 51.61
C PHE A 5 21.26 -17.01 50.88
N LEU A 6 20.65 -15.85 50.65
CA LEU A 6 19.43 -15.73 49.88
C LEU A 6 19.82 -15.61 48.41
N ILE A 7 19.64 -16.67 47.62
CA ILE A 7 19.78 -16.63 46.17
C ILE A 7 18.40 -16.30 45.61
N LEU A 8 18.22 -15.07 45.13
CA LEU A 8 17.02 -14.66 44.39
C LEU A 8 17.22 -15.06 42.92
N PHE A 9 16.41 -16.00 42.42
CA PHE A 9 16.37 -16.35 41.00
C PHE A 9 15.24 -15.54 40.34
N PHE A 10 15.58 -14.58 39.48
CA PHE A 10 14.60 -13.84 38.69
C PHE A 10 14.36 -14.60 37.39
N ILE A 11 13.21 -15.28 37.29
CA ILE A 11 12.75 -15.85 36.01
C ILE A 11 12.11 -14.71 35.23
N LEU A 12 12.80 -14.27 34.18
CA LEU A 12 12.30 -13.31 33.22
C LEU A 12 11.42 -14.07 32.21
N LEU A 13 10.12 -14.17 32.49
CA LEU A 13 9.13 -14.63 31.51
C LEU A 13 8.83 -13.48 30.53
N PHE A 14 9.60 -13.38 29.46
CA PHE A 14 9.20 -12.61 28.28
C PHE A 14 8.18 -13.43 27.50
N ALA A 15 6.90 -13.26 27.79
CA ALA A 15 5.83 -13.64 26.87
C ALA A 15 5.60 -12.45 25.92
N THR A 16 6.34 -12.42 24.82
CA THR A 16 5.96 -11.60 23.68
C THR A 16 5.19 -12.49 22.73
N GLU A 17 3.87 -12.36 22.71
CA GLU A 17 3.05 -12.81 21.57
C GLU A 17 3.43 -11.92 20.38
N VAL A 18 4.56 -12.23 19.74
CA VAL A 18 4.92 -11.63 18.45
C VAL A 18 4.14 -12.44 17.42
N PHE A 19 2.91 -12.03 17.14
CA PHE A 19 2.25 -12.48 15.92
C PHE A 19 3.17 -12.11 14.74
N GLY A 20 3.36 -13.06 13.82
CA GLY A 20 4.11 -12.77 12.61
C GLY A 20 3.34 -11.72 11.82
N GLN A 21 3.95 -10.58 11.52
CA GLN A 21 3.39 -9.67 10.54
C GLN A 21 3.52 -10.34 9.17
N ALA A 22 2.44 -10.36 8.39
CA ALA A 22 2.50 -10.83 7.01
C ALA A 22 3.58 -10.06 6.24
N GLN A 23 4.32 -10.76 5.38
CA GLN A 23 5.42 -10.14 4.64
C GLN A 23 4.96 -8.94 3.81
N ILE A 24 3.77 -9.00 3.23
CA ILE A 24 3.05 -7.88 2.62
C ILE A 24 1.72 -7.71 3.34
N ASP A 25 1.48 -6.54 3.91
CA ASP A 25 0.24 -6.16 4.60
C ASP A 25 -0.34 -4.90 3.96
N ILE A 26 -1.56 -5.01 3.41
CA ILE A 26 -2.26 -3.93 2.72
C ILE A 26 -3.51 -3.58 3.52
N PRO A 27 -3.46 -2.53 4.37
CA PRO A 27 -4.60 -2.13 5.18
C PRO A 27 -5.67 -1.47 4.31
N LEU A 28 -6.92 -1.80 4.63
CA LEU A 28 -8.13 -1.24 4.05
C LEU A 28 -9.01 -0.71 5.19
N ILE A 29 -9.73 0.39 4.96
CA ILE A 29 -10.74 0.88 5.89
C ILE A 29 -12.04 1.04 5.13
N LEU A 30 -13.06 0.28 5.53
CA LEU A 30 -14.36 0.29 4.90
C LEU A 30 -15.36 1.07 5.74
N THR A 31 -16.23 1.85 5.10
CA THR A 31 -17.29 2.63 5.76
C THR A 31 -18.49 2.82 4.86
N ASP A 32 -19.70 2.79 5.43
CA ASP A 32 -20.94 3.24 4.77
C ASP A 32 -21.38 4.65 5.23
N GLY A 33 -20.50 5.35 5.94
CA GLY A 33 -20.75 6.65 6.56
C GLY A 33 -21.25 6.57 8.01
N THR A 34 -21.66 5.40 8.51
CA THR A 34 -22.14 5.23 9.90
C THR A 34 -21.13 4.57 10.82
N GLY A 35 -20.28 3.69 10.29
CA GLY A 35 -19.24 2.98 11.03
C GLY A 35 -18.02 2.73 10.15
N THR A 36 -16.89 2.41 10.78
CA THR A 36 -15.65 2.06 10.06
C THR A 36 -15.19 0.66 10.49
N ILE A 37 -14.72 -0.13 9.53
CA ILE A 37 -14.20 -1.47 9.77
C ILE A 37 -12.80 -1.56 9.16
N PRO A 38 -11.75 -1.70 9.99
CA PRO A 38 -10.40 -1.95 9.50
C PRO A 38 -10.30 -3.40 9.03
N MET A 39 -9.77 -3.57 7.83
CA MET A 39 -9.54 -4.87 7.20
C MET A 39 -8.13 -4.88 6.58
N ALA A 40 -7.65 -6.06 6.19
CA ALA A 40 -6.40 -6.15 5.45
C ALA A 40 -6.42 -7.32 4.47
N VAL A 41 -5.75 -7.13 3.34
CA VAL A 41 -5.32 -8.22 2.47
C VAL A 41 -3.81 -8.22 2.41
N GLY A 42 -3.22 -9.28 1.90
CA GLY A 42 -1.79 -9.28 1.66
C GLY A 42 -1.24 -10.64 1.31
N LEU A 43 0.08 -10.76 1.44
CA LEU A 43 0.82 -11.94 1.01
C LEU A 43 1.81 -12.37 2.07
N ASP A 44 1.88 -13.68 2.31
CA ASP A 44 2.90 -14.28 3.17
C ASP A 44 3.28 -15.66 2.62
N LEU A 45 4.56 -16.04 2.73
CA LEU A 45 5.04 -17.34 2.25
C LEU A 45 4.42 -18.52 3.01
N THR A 46 3.92 -18.27 4.22
CA THR A 46 3.28 -19.26 5.09
C THR A 46 1.77 -19.17 5.11
N ALA A 47 1.18 -18.22 4.37
CA ALA A 47 -0.26 -18.09 4.27
C ALA A 47 -0.87 -19.30 3.54
N THR A 48 -2.11 -19.61 3.88
CA THR A 48 -2.93 -20.65 3.27
C THR A 48 -4.22 -20.02 2.75
N ASP A 49 -5.07 -20.79 2.07
CA ASP A 49 -6.42 -20.31 1.72
C ASP A 49 -7.38 -20.33 2.92
N CYS A 50 -6.88 -20.62 4.11
CA CYS A 50 -7.63 -20.86 5.34
C CYS A 50 -7.28 -19.84 6.41
N ILE A 51 -7.94 -19.92 7.57
CA ILE A 51 -7.62 -19.03 8.69
C ILE A 51 -6.19 -19.28 9.20
N ASP A 52 -5.35 -18.26 9.07
CA ASP A 52 -3.95 -18.24 9.47
C ASP A 52 -3.75 -17.48 10.78
N THR A 53 -3.93 -18.16 11.91
CA THR A 53 -3.88 -17.51 13.24
C THR A 53 -2.52 -16.86 13.56
N HIS A 54 -1.43 -17.36 12.97
CA HIS A 54 -0.08 -16.80 13.16
C HIS A 54 0.11 -15.47 12.43
N LEU A 55 -0.70 -15.17 11.42
CA LEU A 55 -0.79 -13.89 10.71
C LEU A 55 -1.86 -12.97 11.31
N GLY A 56 -2.47 -13.39 12.43
CA GLY A 56 -3.50 -12.62 13.12
C GLY A 56 -4.88 -12.70 12.47
N GLU A 57 -5.13 -13.73 11.65
CA GLU A 57 -6.47 -14.03 11.18
C GLU A 57 -7.27 -14.77 12.25
N SER A 58 -8.57 -14.52 12.27
CA SER A 58 -9.51 -15.24 13.12
C SER A 58 -10.84 -15.38 12.41
N ASP A 59 -11.52 -16.50 12.66
CA ASP A 59 -12.89 -16.70 12.20
C ASP A 59 -13.84 -15.78 12.98
N LEU A 60 -14.74 -15.13 12.25
CA LEU A 60 -15.69 -14.19 12.81
C LEU A 60 -17.00 -14.88 13.19
N PRO A 61 -17.71 -14.34 14.21
CA PRO A 61 -19.07 -14.77 14.49
C PRO A 61 -19.98 -14.53 13.27
N PRO A 62 -21.19 -15.12 13.26
CA PRO A 62 -22.19 -14.84 12.23
C PRO A 62 -22.40 -13.33 12.02
N ILE A 63 -22.77 -12.95 10.80
CA ILE A 63 -23.02 -11.55 10.44
C ILE A 63 -24.08 -10.95 11.39
N PRO A 64 -23.89 -9.71 11.88
CA PRO A 64 -24.88 -9.09 12.75
C PRO A 64 -26.22 -8.90 12.02
N PRO A 65 -27.32 -8.65 12.75
CA PRO A 65 -28.61 -8.35 12.14
C PRO A 65 -28.51 -7.19 11.15
N VAL A 66 -29.45 -7.18 10.19
CA VAL A 66 -29.59 -6.10 9.20
C VAL A 66 -29.68 -4.73 9.87
N ALA A 67 -29.27 -3.69 9.14
CA ALA A 67 -29.14 -2.30 9.60
C ALA A 67 -27.93 -2.00 10.50
N ILE A 68 -27.00 -2.94 10.65
CA ILE A 68 -25.66 -2.70 11.20
C ILE A 68 -24.66 -2.85 10.06
N PHE A 69 -23.81 -1.83 9.86
CA PHE A 69 -22.73 -1.91 8.89
C PHE A 69 -21.77 -3.04 9.25
N GLU A 70 -21.47 -3.90 8.29
CA GLU A 70 -20.49 -4.97 8.44
C GLU A 70 -19.78 -5.22 7.11
N SER A 71 -18.48 -5.53 7.18
CA SER A 71 -17.71 -5.99 6.04
C SER A 71 -16.60 -6.93 6.47
N ARG A 72 -16.38 -7.98 5.68
CA ARG A 72 -15.43 -9.07 5.98
C ARG A 72 -15.05 -9.79 4.69
N PHE A 73 -13.96 -10.55 4.75
CA PHE A 73 -13.63 -11.52 3.71
C PHE A 73 -14.33 -12.85 3.99
N ASP A 74 -14.98 -13.39 2.96
CA ASP A 74 -15.49 -14.75 2.95
C ASP A 74 -14.43 -15.66 2.31
N LEU A 75 -14.02 -16.70 3.03
CA LEU A 75 -13.00 -17.62 2.54
C LEU A 75 -13.58 -18.66 1.56
N ALA A 76 -14.91 -18.77 1.42
CA ALA A 76 -15.51 -19.58 0.37
C ALA A 76 -15.49 -18.84 -1.00
N PRO A 77 -15.31 -19.56 -2.13
CA PRO A 77 -15.21 -21.01 -2.28
C PRO A 77 -13.77 -21.56 -2.18
N TYR A 78 -12.75 -20.71 -2.13
CA TYR A 78 -11.36 -21.10 -2.35
C TYR A 78 -10.65 -21.64 -1.08
N GLY A 79 -11.22 -21.44 0.12
CA GLY A 79 -10.64 -21.78 1.41
C GLY A 79 -11.25 -22.97 2.15
N CYS A 80 -11.08 -23.01 3.48
CA CYS A 80 -11.56 -24.09 4.37
C CYS A 80 -13.07 -24.11 4.65
N GLY A 81 -13.89 -23.68 3.69
CA GLY A 81 -15.35 -23.66 3.81
C GLY A 81 -15.89 -22.32 4.33
N PRO A 82 -17.06 -22.32 5.01
CA PRO A 82 -17.82 -21.11 5.33
C PRO A 82 -17.24 -20.37 6.54
N LYS A 83 -16.01 -19.88 6.41
CA LYS A 83 -15.32 -19.05 7.38
C LYS A 83 -15.21 -17.63 6.88
N SER A 84 -15.14 -16.68 7.81
CA SER A 84 -14.99 -15.27 7.44
C SER A 84 -14.05 -14.55 8.39
N THR A 85 -13.39 -13.50 7.89
CA THR A 85 -12.32 -12.83 8.64
C THR A 85 -12.15 -11.38 8.21
N TYR A 86 -11.54 -10.54 9.05
CA TYR A 86 -11.19 -9.16 8.71
C TYR A 86 -9.87 -9.06 7.94
N LYS A 87 -9.06 -10.12 7.97
CA LYS A 87 -7.75 -10.18 7.33
C LYS A 87 -7.65 -11.45 6.49
N ASP A 88 -7.32 -11.33 5.22
CA ASP A 88 -7.16 -12.47 4.31
C ASP A 88 -5.83 -12.36 3.59
N TYR A 89 -4.82 -13.07 4.10
CA TYR A 89 -3.49 -13.18 3.52
C TYR A 89 -3.42 -14.44 2.67
N ARG A 90 -2.76 -14.36 1.51
CA ARG A 90 -2.65 -15.50 0.59
C ARG A 90 -1.20 -15.78 0.21
N ALA A 91 -0.94 -17.03 -0.12
CA ALA A 91 0.39 -17.41 -0.56
C ALA A 91 0.72 -16.77 -1.93
N PRO A 92 1.92 -16.20 -2.12
CA PRO A 92 2.32 -15.62 -3.40
C PRO A 92 2.69 -16.73 -4.41
N GLY A 93 1.67 -17.30 -5.06
CA GLY A 93 1.82 -18.38 -6.03
C GLY A 93 1.92 -19.78 -5.40
N ASP A 94 2.07 -20.79 -6.26
CA ASP A 94 2.26 -22.19 -5.88
C ASP A 94 3.41 -22.80 -6.73
N PRO A 95 4.60 -23.03 -6.15
CA PRO A 95 4.94 -22.86 -4.73
C PRO A 95 5.03 -21.38 -4.29
N PRO A 96 4.79 -21.07 -3.01
CA PRO A 96 4.86 -19.70 -2.50
C PRO A 96 6.27 -19.09 -2.66
N ALA A 97 6.37 -17.95 -3.36
CA ALA A 97 7.64 -17.26 -3.55
C ALA A 97 7.47 -15.75 -3.81
N PHE A 98 8.47 -14.97 -3.41
CA PHE A 98 8.66 -13.60 -3.85
C PHE A 98 9.92 -13.48 -4.73
N PRO A 99 10.00 -12.51 -5.67
CA PRO A 99 8.94 -11.57 -6.05
C PRO A 99 7.74 -12.27 -6.68
N PHE A 100 6.56 -11.68 -6.52
CA PHE A 100 5.31 -12.23 -7.06
C PHE A 100 4.70 -11.33 -8.12
N THR A 101 4.30 -11.96 -9.23
CA THR A 101 3.47 -11.35 -10.27
C THR A 101 2.29 -12.28 -10.54
N GLY A 102 1.08 -11.77 -10.40
CA GLY A 102 -0.14 -12.55 -10.55
C GLY A 102 -1.35 -11.85 -9.94
N MET A 103 -2.50 -12.49 -10.03
CA MET A 103 -3.74 -12.00 -9.43
C MET A 103 -4.16 -12.92 -8.29
N ILE A 104 -4.56 -12.32 -7.18
CA ILE A 104 -5.25 -13.01 -6.08
C ILE A 104 -6.64 -12.38 -5.92
N GLU A 105 -7.64 -13.24 -5.82
CA GLU A 105 -9.05 -12.86 -5.67
C GLU A 105 -9.49 -13.12 -4.24
N HIS A 106 -10.07 -12.09 -3.61
CA HIS A 106 -10.71 -12.17 -2.30
C HIS A 106 -12.21 -11.95 -2.46
N THR A 107 -13.03 -12.68 -1.70
CA THR A 107 -14.48 -12.44 -1.69
C THR A 107 -14.82 -11.44 -0.60
N LEU A 108 -15.14 -10.21 -0.97
CA LEU A 108 -15.65 -9.21 -0.05
C LEU A 108 -17.13 -9.48 0.23
N TRP A 109 -17.50 -9.62 1.49
CA TRP A 109 -18.88 -9.79 1.95
C TRP A 109 -19.25 -8.62 2.86
N PHE A 110 -20.36 -7.96 2.56
CA PHE A 110 -20.79 -6.76 3.26
C PHE A 110 -22.32 -6.71 3.47
N GLN A 111 -22.72 -5.88 4.42
CA GLN A 111 -24.07 -5.33 4.56
C GLN A 111 -23.97 -3.88 5.03
N THR A 112 -24.92 -3.05 4.59
CA THR A 112 -24.99 -1.63 4.94
C THR A 112 -25.96 -1.38 6.08
N SER A 113 -25.78 -0.27 6.81
CA SER A 113 -26.65 0.14 7.90
C SER A 113 -28.04 0.60 7.44
N ALA A 114 -28.17 0.96 6.16
CA ALA A 114 -29.44 1.23 5.49
C ALA A 114 -29.37 0.78 4.01
N PRO A 115 -30.51 0.52 3.37
CA PRO A 115 -30.55 0.20 1.94
C PRO A 115 -29.91 1.30 1.10
N GLU A 116 -29.31 0.92 -0.03
CA GLU A 116 -28.75 1.83 -1.04
C GLU A 116 -27.62 2.75 -0.54
N LEU A 117 -27.00 2.46 0.61
CA LEU A 117 -25.80 3.18 1.03
C LEU A 117 -24.58 2.70 0.22
N PRO A 118 -23.73 3.63 -0.26
CA PRO A 118 -22.44 3.25 -0.83
C PRO A 118 -21.50 2.73 0.27
N ILE A 119 -20.49 1.98 -0.14
CA ILE A 119 -19.39 1.58 0.73
C ILE A 119 -18.10 2.18 0.19
N ASP A 120 -17.46 3.03 0.98
CA ASP A 120 -16.16 3.60 0.67
C ASP A 120 -15.06 2.71 1.26
N ILE A 121 -14.10 2.34 0.42
CA ILE A 121 -12.92 1.55 0.76
C ILE A 121 -11.71 2.46 0.63
N THR A 122 -11.16 2.90 1.77
CA THR A 122 -9.90 3.65 1.82
C THR A 122 -8.73 2.68 1.72
N TYR A 123 -7.79 2.95 0.84
CA TYR A 123 -6.64 2.09 0.57
C TYR A 123 -5.33 2.88 0.44
N ASN A 124 -4.21 2.19 0.68
CA ASN A 124 -2.87 2.63 0.33
C ASN A 124 -2.09 1.44 -0.25
N LEU A 125 -2.16 1.28 -1.57
CA LEU A 125 -1.58 0.15 -2.28
C LEU A 125 -0.08 0.35 -2.50
N PRO A 126 0.77 -0.64 -2.18
CA PRO A 126 2.19 -0.56 -2.44
C PRO A 126 2.48 -0.55 -3.94
N TYR A 127 3.69 -0.13 -4.31
CA TYR A 127 4.14 -0.15 -5.71
C TYR A 127 3.95 -1.54 -6.33
N GLY A 128 3.56 -1.57 -7.60
CA GLY A 128 3.30 -2.81 -8.33
C GLY A 128 2.01 -3.50 -7.93
N THR A 129 1.13 -2.87 -7.12
CA THR A 129 -0.18 -3.44 -6.77
C THR A 129 -1.32 -2.64 -7.39
N PHE A 130 -2.25 -3.36 -7.99
CA PHE A 130 -3.49 -2.82 -8.54
C PHE A 130 -4.69 -3.52 -7.93
N MET A 131 -5.71 -2.75 -7.58
CA MET A 131 -6.94 -3.27 -6.99
C MET A 131 -8.09 -3.07 -7.98
N THR A 132 -8.85 -4.13 -8.28
CA THR A 132 -10.09 -4.05 -9.05
C THR A 132 -11.22 -4.64 -8.21
N ILE A 133 -12.41 -4.04 -8.26
CA ILE A 133 -13.59 -4.57 -7.57
C ILE A 133 -14.63 -4.92 -8.61
N THR A 134 -15.02 -6.20 -8.68
CA THR A 134 -16.02 -6.68 -9.63
C THR A 134 -17.17 -7.38 -8.95
N ASP A 135 -18.30 -7.50 -9.63
CA ASP A 135 -19.32 -8.44 -9.19
C ASP A 135 -18.87 -9.91 -9.34
N GLN A 136 -19.64 -10.81 -8.71
CA GLN A 136 -19.37 -12.26 -8.74
C GLN A 136 -19.80 -12.96 -10.03
N ILE A 137 -20.28 -12.22 -11.04
CA ILE A 137 -20.87 -12.73 -12.30
C ILE A 137 -20.11 -12.14 -13.51
N GLY A 138 -18.82 -11.82 -13.34
CA GLY A 138 -17.93 -11.43 -14.44
C GLY A 138 -17.86 -9.93 -14.73
N GLY A 139 -18.38 -9.06 -13.86
CA GLY A 139 -18.14 -7.61 -13.93
C GLY A 139 -19.17 -6.79 -14.72
N SER A 140 -20.38 -7.33 -14.92
CA SER A 140 -21.45 -6.67 -15.67
C SER A 140 -22.25 -5.64 -14.85
N PHE A 141 -22.31 -5.81 -13.54
CA PHE A 141 -23.05 -4.96 -12.59
C PHE A 141 -22.12 -4.09 -11.74
N LEU A 142 -20.88 -4.54 -11.54
CA LEU A 142 -19.85 -3.78 -10.85
C LEU A 142 -18.50 -4.09 -11.49
N ASN A 143 -17.78 -3.05 -11.89
CA ASN A 143 -16.40 -3.15 -12.36
C ASN A 143 -15.71 -1.80 -12.10
N LEU A 144 -14.96 -1.73 -11.00
CA LEU A 144 -14.28 -0.54 -10.52
C LEU A 144 -12.77 -0.76 -10.53
N GLY A 145 -12.01 0.26 -10.91
CA GLY A 145 -10.56 0.20 -11.01
C GLY A 145 -10.07 0.01 -12.45
N PRO A 146 -8.78 -0.35 -12.64
CA PRO A 146 -7.79 -0.63 -11.59
C PRO A 146 -7.42 0.61 -10.78
N PHE A 147 -7.31 0.45 -9.47
CA PHE A 147 -6.83 1.45 -8.52
C PHE A 147 -5.36 1.21 -8.18
N SER A 148 -4.61 2.27 -7.88
CA SER A 148 -3.19 2.22 -7.52
C SER A 148 -2.84 3.34 -6.54
N GLY A 149 -1.78 3.16 -5.74
CA GLY A 149 -1.35 4.17 -4.75
C GLY A 149 -2.37 4.35 -3.64
N GLN A 150 -2.54 5.58 -3.15
CA GLN A 150 -3.48 5.89 -2.07
C GLN A 150 -4.78 6.49 -2.62
N GLY A 151 -5.93 6.09 -2.08
CA GLY A 151 -7.22 6.64 -2.49
C GLY A 151 -8.42 6.04 -1.78
N ILE A 152 -9.60 6.31 -2.33
CA ILE A 152 -10.89 5.77 -1.90
C ILE A 152 -11.58 5.17 -3.12
N ALA A 153 -12.03 3.93 -3.01
CA ALA A 153 -12.88 3.26 -3.99
C ALA A 153 -14.29 3.12 -3.43
N THR A 154 -15.30 3.54 -4.19
CA THR A 154 -16.69 3.54 -3.72
C THR A 154 -17.50 2.47 -4.45
N ILE A 155 -17.95 1.45 -3.72
CA ILE A 155 -19.00 0.54 -4.20
C ILE A 155 -20.33 1.32 -4.16
N PRO A 156 -21.01 1.50 -5.30
CA PRO A 156 -22.21 2.32 -5.37
C PRO A 156 -23.37 1.69 -4.61
N GLY A 157 -24.21 2.53 -4.01
CA GLY A 157 -25.41 2.11 -3.29
C GLY A 157 -26.39 1.28 -4.12
N THR A 158 -26.45 1.55 -5.43
CA THR A 158 -27.25 0.75 -6.38
C THR A 158 -26.81 -0.71 -6.45
N TYR A 159 -25.52 -0.99 -6.20
CA TYR A 159 -25.00 -2.35 -6.14
C TYR A 159 -25.30 -3.00 -4.78
N THR A 160 -25.02 -2.30 -3.68
CA THR A 160 -25.21 -2.81 -2.31
C THR A 160 -26.67 -3.07 -1.96
N ALA A 161 -27.61 -2.42 -2.67
CA ALA A 161 -29.04 -2.66 -2.53
C ALA A 161 -29.50 -4.06 -3.01
N ILE A 162 -28.73 -4.70 -3.89
CA ILE A 162 -29.11 -5.97 -4.54
C ILE A 162 -28.13 -7.08 -4.17
N PHE A 163 -26.84 -6.76 -4.11
CA PHE A 163 -25.76 -7.71 -3.89
C PHE A 163 -25.10 -7.45 -2.54
N GLY A 164 -24.83 -8.52 -1.80
CA GLY A 164 -24.06 -8.46 -0.54
C GLY A 164 -22.59 -8.86 -0.69
N LYS A 165 -22.14 -9.22 -1.90
CA LYS A 165 -20.78 -9.70 -2.13
C LYS A 165 -20.20 -9.15 -3.42
N ALA A 166 -18.90 -8.95 -3.43
CA ALA A 166 -18.10 -8.58 -4.60
C ALA A 166 -16.75 -9.32 -4.57
N PHE A 167 -16.07 -9.41 -5.70
CA PHE A 167 -14.68 -9.83 -5.75
C PHE A 167 -13.77 -8.62 -5.64
N LEU A 168 -12.83 -8.67 -4.71
CA LEU A 168 -11.70 -7.77 -4.58
C LEU A 168 -10.49 -8.47 -5.21
N LYS A 169 -10.05 -8.01 -6.38
CA LYS A 169 -8.95 -8.59 -7.14
C LYS A 169 -7.71 -7.76 -6.95
N MET A 170 -6.69 -8.37 -6.38
CA MET A 170 -5.37 -7.80 -6.18
C MET A 170 -4.45 -8.33 -7.27
N GLU A 171 -4.13 -7.48 -8.24
CA GLU A 171 -3.12 -7.76 -9.24
C GLU A 171 -1.78 -7.22 -8.76
N TYR A 172 -0.80 -8.10 -8.70
CA TYR A 172 0.56 -7.81 -8.27
C TYR A 172 1.50 -7.92 -9.47
N ASN A 173 2.42 -6.97 -9.55
CA ASN A 173 3.49 -6.92 -10.51
C ASN A 173 4.80 -6.73 -9.76
N ASN A 174 5.56 -7.83 -9.63
CA ASN A 174 6.86 -7.87 -8.97
C ASN A 174 6.83 -7.39 -7.49
N ILE A 175 5.75 -7.67 -6.77
CA ILE A 175 5.64 -7.32 -5.35
C ILE A 175 6.57 -8.19 -4.50
N GLY A 176 7.14 -7.62 -3.43
CA GLY A 176 8.17 -8.30 -2.63
C GLY A 176 9.51 -8.45 -3.35
N GLY A 177 9.59 -8.04 -4.61
CA GLY A 177 10.83 -7.74 -5.30
C GLY A 177 11.30 -6.32 -5.02
N ASP A 178 12.50 -6.01 -5.47
CA ASP A 178 12.85 -4.60 -5.66
C ASP A 178 12.00 -4.04 -6.81
N PRO A 179 11.47 -2.81 -6.71
CA PRO A 179 10.67 -2.17 -7.77
C PRO A 179 11.34 -2.10 -9.14
N GLY A 180 12.61 -2.51 -9.28
CA GLY A 180 13.22 -2.83 -10.56
C GLY A 180 13.40 -1.59 -11.41
N GLY A 181 14.38 -0.77 -11.04
CA GLY A 181 14.77 0.40 -11.80
C GLY A 181 14.99 1.64 -10.94
N PRO A 182 15.64 2.67 -11.51
CA PRO A 182 15.69 3.97 -10.86
C PRO A 182 14.30 4.61 -10.85
N ILE A 183 13.81 5.02 -9.69
CA ILE A 183 12.54 5.77 -9.57
C ILE A 183 12.88 7.23 -9.36
N PHE A 184 12.57 8.07 -10.35
CA PHE A 184 12.84 9.50 -10.29
C PHE A 184 11.80 10.24 -9.41
N GLY A 185 12.29 11.01 -8.44
CA GLY A 185 11.51 11.97 -7.67
C GLY A 185 12.16 13.35 -7.66
N ILE A 186 11.36 14.41 -7.56
CA ILE A 186 11.84 15.80 -7.51
C ILE A 186 11.06 16.61 -6.47
N SER A 187 11.75 17.48 -5.72
CA SER A 187 11.17 18.20 -4.57
C SER A 187 10.12 19.25 -4.94
N THR A 188 10.16 19.79 -6.16
CA THR A 188 9.19 20.76 -6.66
C THR A 188 9.18 20.80 -8.19
N LEU A 189 8.03 21.17 -8.76
CA LEU A 189 7.86 21.43 -10.20
C LEU A 189 7.84 22.93 -10.53
N SER A 190 7.79 23.80 -9.52
CA SER A 190 7.80 25.25 -9.69
C SER A 190 8.72 25.93 -8.67
N LEU A 191 9.41 26.97 -9.12
CA LEU A 191 10.31 27.78 -8.31
C LEU A 191 9.90 29.24 -8.41
N ASN A 192 9.71 29.87 -7.25
CA ASN A 192 9.40 31.30 -7.16
C ASN A 192 10.68 32.04 -6.77
N PHE A 193 11.34 32.63 -7.75
CA PHE A 193 12.52 33.46 -7.49
C PHE A 193 12.10 34.82 -6.91
N PRO A 194 12.80 35.33 -5.90
CA PRO A 194 12.59 36.69 -5.42
C PRO A 194 12.95 37.71 -6.50
N GLN A 195 12.46 38.93 -6.36
CA GLN A 195 12.91 40.04 -7.19
C GLN A 195 14.39 40.32 -6.90
N ILE A 196 15.22 40.27 -7.93
CA ILE A 196 16.66 40.51 -7.87
C ILE A 196 17.01 41.84 -8.54
N GLY A 197 18.06 42.51 -8.04
CA GLY A 197 18.64 43.68 -8.72
C GLY A 197 19.36 43.26 -10.00
N VAL A 198 19.45 44.17 -10.97
CA VAL A 198 20.19 43.95 -12.23
C VAL A 198 21.66 43.61 -11.92
N GLY A 199 22.19 42.58 -12.58
CA GLY A 199 23.55 42.08 -12.40
C GLY A 199 23.75 41.23 -11.13
N SER A 200 22.68 40.84 -10.45
CA SER A 200 22.72 39.90 -9.33
C SER A 200 22.18 38.53 -9.74
N ASP A 201 22.68 37.49 -9.08
CA ASP A 201 22.21 36.12 -9.26
C ASP A 201 21.45 35.65 -8.02
N THR A 202 20.50 34.74 -8.19
CA THR A 202 19.87 34.02 -7.06
C THR A 202 19.70 32.56 -7.39
N SER A 203 20.00 31.71 -6.42
CA SER A 203 19.90 30.25 -6.57
C SER A 203 18.85 29.69 -5.63
N LEU A 204 18.04 28.76 -6.15
CA LEU A 204 17.10 27.97 -5.36
C LEU A 204 17.43 26.47 -5.50
N PRO A 205 17.37 25.70 -4.39
CA PRO A 205 17.65 24.29 -4.43
C PRO A 205 16.45 23.48 -4.94
N VAL A 206 16.74 22.43 -5.69
CA VAL A 206 15.82 21.38 -6.11
C VAL A 206 16.47 20.04 -5.80
N THR A 207 15.81 19.19 -5.03
CA THR A 207 16.33 17.86 -4.70
C THR A 207 15.74 16.85 -5.66
N VAL A 208 16.59 16.10 -6.34
CA VAL A 208 16.21 14.89 -7.07
C VAL A 208 16.54 13.68 -6.21
N THR A 209 15.61 12.73 -6.11
CA THR A 209 15.75 11.51 -5.31
C THR A 209 15.55 10.30 -6.19
N ASN A 210 16.38 9.28 -5.99
CA ASN A 210 16.13 7.95 -6.51
C ASN A 210 15.38 7.13 -5.46
N PHE A 211 14.07 6.97 -5.65
CA PHE A 211 13.25 6.14 -4.77
C PHE A 211 13.36 4.63 -5.10
N GLY A 212 14.11 4.25 -6.14
CA GLY A 212 14.39 2.85 -6.46
C GLY A 212 15.32 2.21 -5.44
N THR A 213 15.30 0.88 -5.33
CA THR A 213 16.07 0.16 -4.29
C THR A 213 17.25 -0.66 -4.81
N THR A 214 17.37 -0.90 -6.13
CA THR A 214 18.53 -1.62 -6.72
C THR A 214 19.32 -0.87 -7.78
N ASN A 215 18.67 -0.05 -8.63
CA ASN A 215 19.35 0.56 -9.77
C ASN A 215 19.65 2.04 -9.52
N THR A 216 20.86 2.46 -9.86
CA THR A 216 21.28 3.87 -9.89
C THR A 216 20.49 4.66 -10.93
N LEU A 217 19.95 5.81 -10.53
CA LEU A 217 19.35 6.81 -11.43
C LEU A 217 20.48 7.59 -12.11
N THR A 218 20.60 7.43 -13.43
CA THR A 218 21.59 8.13 -14.25
C THR A 218 20.94 9.29 -14.98
N ILE A 219 21.33 10.52 -14.63
CA ILE A 219 20.96 11.72 -15.39
C ILE A 219 22.03 11.92 -16.46
N SER A 220 21.62 11.74 -17.73
CA SER A 220 22.50 11.79 -18.90
C SER A 220 22.51 13.14 -19.60
N ASP A 221 21.51 14.00 -19.35
CA ASP A 221 21.41 15.34 -19.93
C ASP A 221 20.64 16.29 -19.00
N ILE A 222 21.00 17.57 -19.03
CA ILE A 222 20.35 18.66 -18.28
C ILE A 222 20.36 19.89 -19.17
N VAL A 223 19.16 20.34 -19.58
CA VAL A 223 18.99 21.50 -20.46
C VAL A 223 17.99 22.47 -19.84
N SER A 224 18.34 23.76 -19.84
CA SER A 224 17.38 24.84 -19.61
C SER A 224 16.91 25.39 -20.94
N SER A 225 15.60 25.56 -21.11
CA SER A 225 15.03 26.24 -22.28
C SER A 225 15.18 27.77 -22.23
N ASN A 226 15.62 28.31 -21.09
CA ASN A 226 15.81 29.74 -20.87
C ASN A 226 17.23 30.01 -20.39
N SER A 227 17.99 30.80 -21.16
CA SER A 227 19.39 31.11 -20.88
C SER A 227 19.62 31.94 -19.62
N TYR A 228 18.58 32.54 -19.04
CA TYR A 228 18.67 33.20 -17.73
C TYR A 228 18.74 32.21 -16.57
N PHE A 229 18.52 30.92 -16.80
CA PHE A 229 18.59 29.89 -15.78
C PHE A 229 19.72 28.92 -16.06
N ALA A 230 20.68 28.84 -15.13
CA ALA A 230 21.73 27.85 -15.09
C ALA A 230 21.40 26.78 -14.04
N ILE A 231 21.78 25.53 -14.32
CA ILE A 231 21.57 24.39 -13.42
C ILE A 231 22.95 23.83 -13.03
N SER A 232 23.16 23.59 -11.73
CA SER A 232 24.40 23.01 -11.20
C SER A 232 24.08 21.94 -10.15
N PRO A 233 24.79 20.80 -10.09
CA PRO A 233 25.87 20.41 -10.98
C PRO A 233 25.36 20.06 -12.39
N ASN A 234 26.19 20.30 -13.40
CA ASN A 234 25.93 19.95 -14.81
C ASN A 234 27.05 19.08 -15.41
N THR A 235 27.91 18.52 -14.58
CA THR A 235 28.93 17.55 -14.98
C THR A 235 28.30 16.16 -15.12
N LEU A 236 27.98 15.78 -16.34
CA LEU A 236 27.28 14.54 -16.67
C LEU A 236 28.24 13.37 -16.93
N PRO A 237 27.83 12.11 -16.68
CA PRO A 237 26.56 11.71 -16.08
C PRO A 237 26.52 11.99 -14.57
N ILE A 238 25.34 12.28 -14.04
CA ILE A 238 25.11 12.38 -12.59
C ILE A 238 24.40 11.11 -12.16
N ASN A 239 25.05 10.37 -11.26
CA ASN A 239 24.57 9.10 -10.73
C ASN A 239 24.00 9.30 -9.32
N ILE A 240 22.76 8.88 -9.11
CA ILE A 240 22.07 8.92 -7.82
C ILE A 240 21.76 7.48 -7.45
N ASP A 241 22.50 6.96 -6.48
CA ASP A 241 22.36 5.58 -6.01
C ASP A 241 20.97 5.31 -5.42
N PRO A 242 20.57 4.03 -5.29
CA PRO A 242 19.29 3.67 -4.68
C PRO A 242 19.07 4.34 -3.31
N LEU A 243 17.86 4.86 -3.09
CA LEU A 243 17.46 5.61 -1.89
C LEU A 243 18.30 6.87 -1.59
N ALA A 244 19.12 7.34 -2.54
CA ALA A 244 19.93 8.54 -2.40
C ALA A 244 19.27 9.76 -3.07
N SER A 245 19.79 10.95 -2.73
CA SER A 245 19.34 12.23 -3.29
C SER A 245 20.52 13.08 -3.76
N GLN A 246 20.29 13.88 -4.81
CA GLN A 246 21.20 14.91 -5.30
C GLN A 246 20.49 16.26 -5.31
N VAL A 247 21.13 17.28 -4.75
CA VAL A 247 20.64 18.66 -4.80
C VAL A 247 21.18 19.35 -6.05
N PHE A 248 20.28 19.96 -6.80
CA PHE A 248 20.55 20.85 -7.92
C PHE A 248 20.26 22.30 -7.51
N GLN A 249 21.17 23.21 -7.83
CA GLN A 249 20.97 24.65 -7.71
C GLN A 249 20.49 25.17 -9.05
N ILE A 250 19.32 25.81 -9.04
CA ILE A 250 18.78 26.54 -10.18
C ILE A 250 19.10 28.01 -9.96
N THR A 251 20.05 28.54 -10.72
CA THR A 251 20.53 29.91 -10.63
C THR A 251 19.84 30.76 -11.68
N ASN A 252 19.08 31.77 -11.27
CA ASN A 252 18.62 32.85 -12.13
C ASN A 252 19.73 33.91 -12.24
N THR A 253 20.31 34.05 -13.42
CA THR A 253 21.29 35.09 -13.75
C THR A 253 20.54 36.26 -14.37
N SER A 254 20.45 37.41 -13.68
CA SER A 254 19.93 38.60 -14.34
C SER A 254 20.96 39.11 -15.36
N ALA A 255 20.55 39.31 -16.62
CA ALA A 255 21.33 40.15 -17.52
C ALA A 255 21.21 41.62 -17.13
#